data_AF-A0A5C8LX83-F1
#
_entry.id   AF-A0A5C8LX83-F1
#
_cell.length_a   1.000
_cell.length_b   1.000
_cell.length_c   1.000
_cell.angle_alpha   90.00
_cell.angle_beta   90.00
_cell.angle_gamma   90.00
#
_symmetry.space_group_name_H-M   'P 1'
#
loop_
_entity.id
_entity.type
_entity.pdbx_description
1 polymer ?
#
loop_
_entity_poly.entity_id
_entity_poly.type
_entity_poly.pdbx_seq_one_letter_code
_entity_poly.pdbx_strand_id
1 'polypeptide(L)'
;MMKVMVAALMVLCGWFMYQYALAPVYVTFSNEQQGRSASETTLYFWASDRDRDFFQVGQTYELSAEQQKTQLILFSVAHAEVKPEALKLGFRFVQSEAFMPEHEKYQVILLP
;
A
#
# COMPACT_ATOMS: atom_id res chain seq x y z
N MET A 1 3.41 3.51 -46.10
CA MET A 1 2.64 2.57 -45.26
C MET A 1 3.40 2.09 -44.03
N MET A 2 4.65 1.64 -44.14
CA MET A 2 5.43 1.10 -43.01
C MET A 2 5.54 2.02 -41.78
N LYS A 3 5.70 3.34 -41.98
CA LYS A 3 5.81 4.32 -40.88
C LYS A 3 4.55 4.45 -40.01
N VAL A 4 3.37 4.28 -40.61
CA VAL A 4 2.08 4.37 -39.91
C VAL A 4 1.84 3.12 -39.05
N MET A 5 2.25 1.96 -39.56
CA MET A 5 2.14 0.68 -38.83
C MET A 5 3.05 0.65 -37.59
N VAL A 6 4.26 1.20 -37.68
CA VAL A 6 5.17 1.33 -36.53
C VAL A 6 4.62 2.29 -35.47
N ALA A 7 4.04 3.42 -35.89
CA ALA A 7 3.40 4.36 -34.97
C ALA A 7 2.20 3.73 -34.24
N ALA A 8 1.34 2.98 -34.96
CA ALA A 8 0.20 2.28 -34.34
C ALA A 8 0.65 1.21 -33.33
N LEU A 9 1.73 0.48 -33.62
CA LEU A 9 2.29 -0.51 -32.70
C LEU A 9 2.80 0.14 -31.41
N MET A 10 3.52 1.27 -31.49
CA MET A 10 4.02 1.98 -30.30
C MET A 10 2.87 2.53 -29.45
N VAL A 11 1.81 3.03 -30.06
CA VAL A 11 0.63 3.53 -29.34
C VAL A 11 -0.08 2.38 -28.60
N LEU A 12 -0.22 1.22 -29.25
CA LEU A 12 -0.81 0.04 -28.61
C LEU A 12 0.06 -0.49 -27.47
N CYS A 13 1.38 -0.54 -27.65
CA CYS A 13 2.30 -0.93 -26.57
C CYS A 13 2.28 0.06 -25.40
N GLY A 14 2.25 1.36 -25.68
CA GLY A 14 2.13 2.40 -24.65
C GLY A 14 0.81 2.33 -23.89
N TRP A 15 -0.29 2.06 -24.60
CA TRP A 15 -1.60 1.86 -23.99
C TRP A 15 -1.65 0.60 -23.12
N PHE A 16 -1.08 -0.50 -23.61
CA PHE A 16 -0.94 -1.73 -22.83
C PHE A 16 -0.14 -1.45 -21.56
N MET A 17 1.05 -0.86 -21.67
CA MET A 17 1.85 -0.54 -20.48
C MET A 17 1.14 0.40 -19.50
N TYR A 18 0.33 1.35 -20.00
CA TYR A 18 -0.46 2.23 -19.16
C TYR A 18 -1.59 1.49 -18.41
N GLN A 19 -2.27 0.53 -19.06
CA GLN A 19 -3.32 -0.25 -18.41
C GLN A 19 -2.78 -1.22 -17.35
N TYR A 20 -1.56 -1.74 -17.52
CA TYR A 20 -0.94 -2.67 -16.58
C TYR A 20 -0.08 -1.99 -15.51
N ALA A 21 0.24 -0.71 -15.65
CA ALA A 21 0.85 0.08 -14.59
C ALA A 21 -0.24 0.45 -13.56
N LEU A 22 -0.51 -0.46 -12.62
CA LEU A 22 -1.31 -0.15 -11.43
C LEU A 22 -0.71 1.09 -10.76
N ALA A 23 -1.54 2.10 -10.53
CA ALA A 23 -1.11 3.30 -9.82
C ALA A 23 -0.56 2.88 -8.45
N PRO A 24 0.59 3.43 -8.02
CA PRO A 24 1.14 3.10 -6.70
C PRO A 24 0.15 3.51 -5.61
N VAL A 25 -0.24 2.55 -4.77
CA VAL A 25 -1.08 2.80 -3.60
C VAL A 25 -0.20 3.34 -2.48
N TYR A 26 -0.66 4.39 -1.81
CA TYR A 26 0.07 5.02 -0.72
C TYR A 26 -0.75 5.07 0.55
N VAL A 27 -0.05 4.95 1.67
CA VAL A 27 -0.62 5.01 3.01
C VAL A 27 0.15 5.98 3.88
N THR A 28 -0.51 6.63 4.83
CA THR A 28 0.11 7.56 5.78
C THR A 28 0.05 7.00 7.18
N PHE A 29 1.12 7.15 7.96
CA PHE A 29 1.13 6.60 9.32
C PHE A 29 0.02 7.23 10.19
N SER A 30 -0.68 6.41 10.96
CA SER A 30 -1.70 6.89 11.90
C SER A 30 -1.06 7.06 13.27
N ASN A 31 -1.00 8.30 13.75
CA ASN A 31 -0.50 8.65 15.08
C ASN A 31 -1.41 8.14 16.23
N GLU A 32 -2.54 7.52 15.92
CA GLU A 32 -3.44 6.92 16.91
C GLU A 32 -2.83 5.64 17.48
N GLN A 33 -2.12 5.80 18.60
CA GLN A 33 -1.64 4.79 19.55
C GLN A 33 -1.32 3.42 18.93
N GLN A 34 -0.02 3.15 18.77
CA GLN A 34 0.52 1.79 18.82
C GLN A 34 -0.09 1.06 20.03
N GLY A 35 -1.10 0.23 19.79
CA GLY A 35 -1.66 -0.65 20.80
C GLY A 35 -0.60 -1.69 21.13
N ARG A 36 0.21 -1.42 22.15
CA ARG A 36 1.27 -2.31 22.63
C ARG A 36 0.62 -3.44 23.43
N SER A 37 -0.04 -4.36 22.73
CA SER A 37 -0.37 -5.66 23.31
C SER A 37 0.94 -6.43 23.45
N ALA A 38 1.21 -7.00 24.63
CA ALA A 38 2.54 -7.30 25.19
C ALA A 38 3.45 -8.29 24.40
N SER A 39 3.12 -8.65 23.17
CA SER A 39 3.89 -9.59 22.34
C SER A 39 3.93 -9.25 20.84
N GLU A 40 3.09 -8.33 20.35
CA GLU A 40 2.97 -8.07 18.90
C GLU A 40 2.90 -6.56 18.64
N THR A 41 3.93 -6.00 18.00
CA THR A 41 3.93 -4.59 17.59
C THR A 41 2.96 -4.43 16.42
N THR A 42 1.89 -3.67 16.67
CA THR A 42 0.87 -3.35 15.67
C THR A 42 1.11 -1.94 15.13
N LEU A 43 0.99 -1.77 13.81
CA LEU A 43 1.07 -0.49 13.12
C LEU A 43 -0.26 -0.14 12.48
N TYR A 44 -0.63 1.14 12.55
CA TYR A 44 -1.84 1.65 11.92
C TYR A 44 -1.49 2.68 10.84
N PHE A 45 -2.17 2.59 9.71
CA PHE A 45 -2.03 3.53 8.61
C PHE A 45 -3.39 3.99 8.11
N TRP A 46 -3.42 5.16 7.50
CA TRP A 46 -4.55 5.67 6.73
C TRP A 46 -4.32 5.41 5.26
N ALA A 47 -5.32 4.87 4.58
CA ALA A 47 -5.38 4.77 3.12
C ALA A 47 -6.61 5.50 2.57
N SER A 48 -6.61 5.82 1.28
CA SER A 48 -7.79 6.34 0.60
C SER A 48 -8.87 5.26 0.51
N ASP A 49 -10.13 5.60 0.74
CA ASP A 49 -11.24 4.65 0.55
C ASP A 49 -11.38 4.18 -0.90
N ARG A 50 -10.87 4.96 -1.87
CA ARG A 50 -10.83 4.56 -3.29
C ARG A 50 -9.97 3.32 -3.54
N ASP A 51 -9.00 3.07 -2.68
CA ASP A 51 -8.07 1.94 -2.81
C ASP A 51 -8.54 0.72 -1.99
N ARG A 52 -9.80 0.70 -1.50
CA ARG A 52 -10.30 -0.37 -0.61
C ARG A 52 -10.08 -1.77 -1.18
N ASP A 53 -10.38 -1.96 -2.46
CA ASP A 53 -10.33 -3.28 -3.11
C ASP A 53 -8.90 -3.81 -3.26
N PHE A 54 -7.89 -2.94 -3.12
CA PHE A 54 -6.48 -3.34 -3.07
C PHE A 54 -6.11 -4.01 -1.74
N PHE A 55 -6.82 -3.70 -0.65
CA PHE A 55 -6.50 -4.16 0.70
C PHE A 55 -7.32 -5.38 1.09
N GLN A 56 -6.64 -6.53 1.25
CA GLN A 56 -7.24 -7.80 1.63
C GLN A 56 -6.64 -8.31 2.93
N VAL A 57 -7.49 -8.53 3.93
CA VAL A 57 -7.07 -9.05 5.24
C VAL A 57 -6.42 -10.43 5.07
N GLY A 58 -5.29 -10.63 5.75
CA GLY A 58 -4.47 -11.84 5.69
C GLY A 58 -3.34 -11.78 4.66
N GLN A 59 -3.37 -10.81 3.74
CA GLN A 59 -2.31 -10.66 2.74
C GLN A 59 -1.08 -9.95 3.31
N THR A 60 0.08 -10.27 2.73
CA THR A 60 1.36 -9.62 3.04
C THR A 60 1.63 -8.49 2.06
N TYR A 61 2.03 -7.35 2.61
CA TYR A 61 2.37 -6.17 1.85
C TYR A 61 3.80 -5.72 2.19
N GLU A 62 4.52 -5.23 1.19
CA GLU A 62 5.74 -4.45 1.41
C GLU A 62 5.36 -2.98 1.55
N LEU A 63 5.76 -2.36 2.66
CA LEU A 63 5.77 -0.92 2.81
C LEU A 63 7.17 -0.41 2.46
N SER A 64 7.23 0.52 1.52
CA SER A 64 8.47 1.13 1.05
C SER A 64 8.40 2.65 1.16
N ALA A 65 9.40 3.25 1.79
CA ALA A 65 9.67 4.68 1.76
C ALA A 65 11.18 4.89 1.70
N GLU A 66 11.66 5.56 0.65
CA GLU A 66 13.10 5.77 0.43
C GLU A 66 13.93 4.48 0.53
N GLN A 67 14.81 4.37 1.53
CA GLN A 67 15.65 3.19 1.78
C GLN A 67 15.01 2.20 2.76
N GLN A 68 13.90 2.56 3.39
CA GLN A 68 13.19 1.72 4.35
C GLN A 68 12.19 0.82 3.63
N LYS A 69 12.33 -0.48 3.84
CA LYS A 69 11.40 -1.51 3.37
C LYS A 69 11.05 -2.44 4.53
N THR A 70 9.78 -2.76 4.71
CA THR A 70 9.34 -3.76 5.69
C THR A 70 8.15 -4.54 5.16
N GLN A 71 8.04 -5.80 5.57
CA GLN A 71 6.93 -6.66 5.21
C GLN A 71 5.96 -6.80 6.36
N LEU A 72 4.70 -6.51 6.09
CA LEU A 72 3.64 -6.49 7.07
C LEU A 72 2.45 -7.30 6.59
N ILE A 73 1.79 -7.99 7.52
CA ILE A 73 0.53 -8.69 7.26
C ILE A 73 -0.61 -7.77 7.65
N LEU A 74 -1.51 -7.51 6.71
CA LEU A 74 -2.74 -6.76 6.97
C LEU A 74 -3.69 -7.63 7.79
N PHE A 75 -4.10 -7.20 8.98
CA PHE A 75 -5.06 -7.95 9.80
C PHE A 75 -6.39 -7.22 9.99
N SER A 76 -6.48 -5.93 9.64
CA SER A 76 -7.71 -5.14 9.80
C SER A 76 -7.83 -4.05 8.74
N VAL A 77 -9.04 -3.87 8.23
CA VAL A 77 -9.47 -2.71 7.42
C VAL A 77 -10.74 -2.19 8.04
N ALA A 78 -10.72 -0.94 8.53
CA ALA A 78 -11.86 -0.33 9.20
C ALA A 78 -12.16 1.05 8.60
N HIS A 79 -13.44 1.40 8.51
CA HIS A 79 -13.83 2.79 8.30
C HIS A 79 -13.64 3.57 9.58
N ALA A 80 -13.10 4.78 9.48
CA ALA A 80 -13.05 5.69 10.61
C ALA A 80 -14.09 6.78 10.44
N GLU A 81 -15.04 6.88 11.38
CA GLU A 81 -16.04 7.95 11.39
C GLU A 81 -15.39 9.34 11.41
N VAL A 82 -14.20 9.45 12.03
CA VAL A 82 -13.39 10.67 12.09
C VAL A 82 -12.77 11.07 10.75
N LYS A 83 -12.68 10.15 9.77
CA LYS A 83 -12.14 10.42 8.43
C LYS A 83 -12.89 9.58 7.38
N PRO A 84 -14.09 10.03 6.95
CA PRO A 84 -15.00 9.21 6.14
C PRO A 84 -14.45 8.88 4.74
N GLU A 85 -13.47 9.63 4.24
CA GLU A 85 -12.81 9.35 2.96
C GLU A 85 -11.58 8.44 3.10
N ALA A 86 -11.32 7.88 4.30
CA ALA A 86 -10.15 7.06 4.56
C ALA A 86 -10.47 5.74 5.27
N LEU A 87 -9.63 4.77 4.96
CA LEU A 87 -9.56 3.48 5.62
C LEU A 87 -8.49 3.52 6.70
N LYS A 88 -8.80 3.03 7.88
CA LYS A 88 -7.81 2.65 8.89
C LYS A 88 -7.37 1.22 8.62
N LEU A 89 -6.09 1.07 8.29
CA LEU A 89 -5.44 -0.21 8.06
C LEU A 89 -4.64 -0.61 9.30
N GLY A 90 -4.82 -1.84 9.76
CA GLY A 90 -4.05 -2.45 10.84
C GLY A 90 -3.08 -3.50 10.29
N PHE A 91 -1.80 -3.32 10.58
CA PHE A 91 -0.72 -4.19 10.15
C PHE A 91 0.05 -4.77 11.33
N ARG A 92 0.51 -6.01 11.18
CA ARG A 92 1.46 -6.67 12.08
C ARG A 92 2.70 -7.09 11.32
N PHE A 93 3.82 -7.24 12.00
CA PHE A 93 5.04 -7.70 11.35
C PHE A 93 4.96 -9.19 10.98
N VAL A 94 5.57 -9.55 9.85
CA VAL A 94 5.79 -10.95 9.46
C VAL A 94 6.81 -11.62 10.39
N GLN A 95 7.85 -10.88 10.77
CA GLN A 95 8.87 -11.28 11.75
C GLN A 95 9.08 -10.10 12.70
N SER A 96 9.42 -10.36 13.97
CA SER A 96 9.68 -9.27 14.94
C SER A 96 10.84 -8.39 14.48
N GLU A 97 10.51 -7.32 13.76
CA GLU A 97 11.43 -6.30 13.27
C GLU A 97 11.27 -5.03 14.08
N ALA A 98 12.39 -4.36 14.35
CA ALA A 98 12.39 -3.01 14.86
C ALA A 98 12.11 -2.04 13.71
N PHE A 99 10.84 -1.80 13.40
CA PHE A 99 10.44 -0.77 12.46
C PHE A 99 9.91 0.44 13.23
N MET A 100 10.54 1.59 12.98
CA MET A 100 10.03 2.88 13.40
C MET A 100 9.51 3.62 12.16
N PRO A 101 8.27 4.13 12.18
CA PRO A 101 7.75 4.92 11.09
C PRO A 101 8.45 6.30 11.09
N GLU A 102 9.41 6.48 10.19
CA GLU A 102 10.18 7.72 10.04
C GLU A 102 9.61 8.64 8.96
N HIS A 103 8.76 8.11 8.08
CA HIS A 103 8.18 8.85 6.96
C HIS A 103 6.67 9.07 7.16
N GLU A 104 6.16 10.19 6.68
CA GLU A 104 4.72 10.49 6.73
C GLU A 104 3.91 9.60 5.76
N LYS A 105 4.56 9.09 4.70
CA LYS A 105 3.91 8.40 3.59
C LYS A 105 4.75 7.20 3.12
N TYR A 106 4.08 6.07 2.92
CA TYR A 106 4.68 4.82 2.45
C TYR A 106 3.96 4.37 1.18
N GLN A 107 4.72 3.87 0.21
CA GLN A 107 4.18 3.11 -0.90
C GLN A 107 3.88 1.69 -0.43
N VAL A 108 2.74 1.13 -0.85
CA VAL A 108 2.32 -0.21 -0.50
C VAL A 108 2.26 -1.08 -1.74
N ILE A 109 2.88 -2.26 -1.66
CA ILE A 109 2.94 -3.25 -2.74
C ILE A 109 2.43 -4.58 -2.18
N LEU A 110 1.48 -5.22 -2.88
CA LEU A 110 1.04 -6.58 -2.55
C LEU A 110 2.14 -7.57 -2.93
N LEU A 111 2.53 -8.43 -1.99
CA LEU A 111 3.49 -9.51 -2.26
C LEU A 111 2.73 -10.80 -2.65
N PRO A 112 3.23 -11.56 -3.65
CA PRO A 112 2.60 -12.80 -4.12
C PRO A 112 2.79 -13.99 -3.16
#